data_AF-A0A1V5FP00-F1
#
_entry.id   AF-A0A1V5FP00-F1
#
_cell.length_a   1.000
_cell.length_b   1.000
_cell.length_c   1.000
_cell.angle_alpha   90.00
_cell.angle_beta   90.00
_cell.angle_gamma   90.00
#
_symmetry.space_group_name_H-M   'P 1'
#
loop_
_entity.id
_entity.type
_entity.pdbx_description
1 polymer ?
#
loop_
_entity_poly.entity_id
_entity_poly.type
_entity_poly.pdbx_seq_one_letter_code
_entity_poly.pdbx_strand_id
1 'polypeptide(L)'
;MLNPSAALDHPLANLVGVARGALAVATGGEDRPWQPPVMRRRGGMVMSPLILAAGLAGEAEAAARARIAEALAAFIQSKNMRPRAVQIGEQAVYEIEDVTATAAAPLAGRVALVTGAAGAIGHGLCRGLLEKGCRVAATDLPGDALTATVESFGREFQDNMIGIPMDVTAPEGVRAAFAALALAWGGVDLVIVNAGIAHVAGLDELQLADFQRLERVNVEGTLNTLAEAGRWLKRQGIGGDVILISTKNVFAPGARFGAYSATKAAAHQLARIAALELAEHDIRVNMVAPDAVFSAGEVRSGLWATVGPDRMKARGLDEAGLEEYYRSRNLLKARVTARHVANAVLFFATRQTPTTGATLPVDGGLPDAAPR
;
A
#
# COMPACT_ATOMS: atom_id res chain seq x y z
N MET A 1 9.56 11.79 8.57
CA MET A 1 8.84 12.26 7.37
C MET A 1 9.81 12.36 6.20
N LEU A 2 9.41 11.95 4.99
CA LEU A 2 10.16 12.17 3.75
C LEU A 2 9.49 13.27 2.92
N ASN A 3 10.30 14.07 2.22
CA ASN A 3 9.80 15.05 1.26
C ASN A 3 9.81 14.44 -0.16
N PRO A 4 8.64 14.22 -0.79
CA PRO A 4 8.57 13.60 -2.12
C PRO A 4 8.91 14.56 -3.26
N SER A 5 8.83 15.89 -3.09
CA SER A 5 8.96 16.83 -4.22
C SER A 5 10.33 16.78 -4.91
N ALA A 6 11.38 16.39 -4.20
CA ALA A 6 12.72 16.22 -4.75
C ALA A 6 12.95 14.86 -5.45
N ALA A 7 11.97 13.96 -5.44
CA ALA A 7 12.13 12.58 -5.90
C ALA A 7 11.62 12.32 -7.32
N LEU A 8 10.65 13.11 -7.81
CA LEU A 8 9.94 12.82 -9.07
C LEU A 8 10.87 12.69 -10.28
N ASP A 9 11.80 13.64 -10.42
CA ASP A 9 12.77 13.68 -11.52
C ASP A 9 14.15 13.20 -11.08
N HIS A 10 14.24 12.52 -9.93
CA HIS A 10 15.53 12.05 -9.45
C HIS A 10 16.01 10.92 -10.38
N PRO A 11 17.11 11.11 -11.13
CA PRO A 11 17.50 10.20 -12.21
C PRO A 11 17.77 8.78 -11.70
N LEU A 12 18.11 8.64 -10.42
CA LEU A 12 18.38 7.34 -9.80
C LEU A 12 17.14 6.57 -9.34
N ALA A 13 15.95 7.18 -9.18
CA ALA A 13 14.82 6.50 -8.56
C ALA A 13 14.43 5.23 -9.34
N ASN A 14 14.29 5.36 -10.67
CA ASN A 14 13.98 4.22 -11.54
C ASN A 14 15.10 3.17 -11.50
N LEU A 15 16.36 3.60 -11.59
CA LEU A 15 17.52 2.69 -11.56
C LEU A 15 17.63 1.93 -10.24
N VAL A 16 17.26 2.55 -9.11
CA VAL A 16 17.23 1.89 -7.80
C VAL A 16 16.21 0.76 -7.77
N GLY A 17 15.01 0.97 -8.35
CA GLY A 17 14.01 -0.09 -8.49
C GLY A 17 14.48 -1.27 -9.36
N VAL A 18 15.16 -0.96 -10.47
CA VAL A 18 15.75 -2.00 -11.35
C VAL A 18 16.86 -2.75 -10.61
N ALA A 19 17.75 -2.03 -9.91
CA ALA A 19 18.83 -2.61 -9.13
C ALA A 19 18.30 -3.52 -8.02
N ARG A 20 17.27 -3.09 -7.28
CA ARG A 20 16.62 -3.90 -6.24
C ARG A 20 16.11 -5.23 -6.79
N GLY A 21 15.46 -5.19 -7.96
CA GLY A 21 15.01 -6.38 -8.66
C GLY A 21 16.15 -7.31 -9.04
N ALA A 22 17.21 -6.79 -9.65
CA ALA A 22 18.38 -7.58 -10.06
C ALA A 22 19.17 -8.17 -8.87
N LEU A 23 19.10 -7.54 -7.70
CA LEU A 23 19.75 -7.99 -6.47
C LEU A 23 18.90 -8.99 -5.66
N ALA A 24 17.64 -9.20 -6.04
CA ALA A 24 16.76 -10.13 -5.36
C ALA A 24 17.29 -11.56 -5.42
N VAL A 25 17.03 -12.32 -4.35
CA VAL A 25 17.50 -13.70 -4.21
C VAL A 25 16.37 -14.66 -4.54
N ALA A 26 16.63 -15.65 -5.38
CA ALA A 26 15.65 -16.72 -5.60
C ALA A 26 15.42 -17.51 -4.31
N THR A 27 14.16 -17.75 -3.95
CA THR A 27 13.80 -18.50 -2.73
C THR A 27 13.64 -20.01 -2.99
N GLY A 28 13.41 -20.38 -4.26
CA GLY A 28 13.02 -21.74 -4.66
C GLY A 28 11.54 -22.07 -4.45
N GLY A 29 10.72 -21.15 -3.90
CA GLY A 29 9.28 -21.33 -3.72
C GLY A 29 8.46 -20.68 -4.83
N GLU A 30 7.37 -21.32 -5.25
CA GLU A 30 6.49 -20.83 -6.32
C GLU A 30 5.67 -19.59 -5.91
N ASP A 31 5.16 -19.55 -4.68
CA ASP A 31 4.33 -18.43 -4.22
C ASP A 31 5.14 -17.14 -4.06
N ARG A 32 6.44 -17.25 -3.77
CA ARG A 32 7.35 -16.12 -3.53
C ARG A 32 8.70 -16.40 -4.14
N PRO A 33 8.83 -16.33 -5.48
CA PRO A 33 10.06 -16.73 -6.17
C PRO A 33 11.26 -15.89 -5.76
N TRP A 34 11.03 -14.66 -5.29
CA TRP A 34 12.07 -13.69 -4.97
C TRP A 34 12.02 -13.18 -3.52
N GLN A 35 13.21 -13.05 -2.92
CA GLN A 35 13.46 -12.30 -1.70
C GLN A 35 14.23 -11.02 -2.08
N PRO A 36 13.55 -9.88 -2.28
CA PRO A 36 14.20 -8.60 -2.51
C PRO A 36 15.00 -8.14 -1.29
N PRO A 37 16.12 -7.43 -1.52
CA PRO A 37 16.79 -6.70 -0.46
C PRO A 37 16.01 -5.45 -0.07
N VAL A 38 16.23 -4.99 1.17
CA VAL A 38 16.00 -3.59 1.52
C VAL A 38 17.29 -2.83 1.25
N MET A 39 17.18 -1.73 0.50
CA MET A 39 18.31 -0.87 0.17
C MET A 39 18.15 0.46 0.89
N ARG A 40 18.92 0.70 1.96
CA ARG A 40 18.89 1.99 2.68
C ARG A 40 19.96 2.92 2.12
N ARG A 41 19.55 4.13 1.75
CA ARG A 41 20.51 5.17 1.36
C ARG A 41 21.40 5.53 2.56
N ARG A 42 22.71 5.56 2.34
CA ARG A 42 23.72 5.86 3.37
C ARG A 42 24.56 7.07 2.97
N GLY A 43 24.89 7.91 3.94
CA GLY A 43 25.92 8.94 3.80
C GLY A 43 27.31 8.38 4.09
N GLY A 44 28.30 8.77 3.28
CA GLY A 44 29.71 8.42 3.50
C GLY A 44 30.22 7.22 2.69
N MET A 45 31.49 6.88 2.92
CA MET A 45 32.21 5.85 2.17
C MET A 45 31.87 4.45 2.69
N VAL A 46 31.62 3.50 1.79
CA VAL A 46 31.41 2.08 2.11
C VAL A 46 32.51 1.25 1.48
N MET A 47 32.98 0.22 2.18
CA MET A 47 34.04 -0.66 1.70
C MET A 47 33.51 -1.62 0.64
N SER A 48 34.19 -1.67 -0.51
CA SER A 48 33.93 -2.62 -1.61
C SER A 48 32.46 -2.71 -2.07
N PRO A 49 31.81 -1.59 -2.44
CA PRO A 49 30.45 -1.65 -2.98
C PRO A 49 30.44 -2.29 -4.39
N LEU A 50 29.29 -2.84 -4.78
CA LEU A 50 29.01 -3.08 -6.20
C LEU A 50 28.82 -1.73 -6.89
N ILE A 51 29.65 -1.41 -7.87
CA ILE A 51 29.59 -0.12 -8.58
C ILE A 51 28.72 -0.28 -9.83
N LEU A 52 27.66 0.50 -9.91
CA LEU A 52 26.76 0.62 -11.05
C LEU A 52 26.95 1.99 -11.71
N ALA A 53 27.15 2.00 -13.03
CA ALA A 53 27.42 3.23 -13.77
C ALA A 53 26.17 4.15 -13.80
N ALA A 54 26.39 5.47 -13.67
CA ALA A 54 25.29 6.46 -13.72
C ALA A 54 24.53 6.44 -15.06
N GLY A 55 25.23 6.12 -16.16
CA GLY A 55 24.64 6.05 -17.50
C GLY A 55 23.51 5.03 -17.65
N LEU A 56 23.41 4.04 -16.74
CA LEU A 56 22.33 3.06 -16.72
C LEU A 56 20.95 3.71 -16.51
N ALA A 57 20.88 4.89 -15.89
CA ALA A 57 19.63 5.59 -15.66
C ALA A 57 18.95 6.06 -16.96
N GLY A 58 19.71 6.24 -18.04
CA GLY A 58 19.20 6.62 -19.36
C GLY A 58 18.92 5.44 -20.30
N GLU A 59 19.23 4.21 -19.87
CA GLU A 59 18.99 3.01 -20.68
C GLU A 59 17.56 2.51 -20.54
N ALA A 60 17.11 1.70 -21.51
CA ALA A 60 15.90 0.92 -21.36
C ALA A 60 16.02 -0.02 -20.15
N GLU A 61 14.96 -0.17 -19.35
CA GLU A 61 15.00 -0.92 -18.08
C GLU A 61 15.52 -2.36 -18.25
N ALA A 62 15.22 -3.02 -19.36
CA ALA A 62 15.72 -4.37 -19.67
C ALA A 62 17.24 -4.40 -19.88
N ALA A 63 17.80 -3.41 -20.58
CA ALA A 63 19.24 -3.29 -20.80
C ALA A 63 19.96 -2.96 -19.49
N ALA A 64 19.43 -2.01 -18.72
CA ALA A 64 19.96 -1.66 -17.40
C ALA A 64 19.98 -2.89 -16.47
N ARG A 65 18.90 -3.68 -16.45
CA ARG A 65 18.82 -4.92 -15.66
C ARG A 65 19.89 -5.93 -16.07
N ALA A 66 20.08 -6.18 -17.37
CA ALA A 66 21.08 -7.12 -17.86
C ALA A 66 22.50 -6.71 -17.43
N ARG A 67 22.84 -5.42 -17.57
CA ARG A 67 24.15 -4.89 -17.16
C ARG A 67 24.37 -4.98 -15.64
N ILE A 68 23.33 -4.75 -14.84
CA ILE A 68 23.41 -4.91 -13.38
C ILE A 68 23.63 -6.38 -13.01
N ALA A 69 22.96 -7.31 -13.70
CA ALA A 69 23.13 -8.75 -13.47
C ALA A 69 24.56 -9.21 -13.80
N GLU A 70 25.13 -8.74 -14.91
CA GLU A 70 26.54 -8.99 -15.27
C GLU A 70 27.51 -8.43 -14.23
N ALA A 71 27.30 -7.19 -13.79
CA ALA A 71 28.12 -6.56 -12.75
C ALA A 71 28.04 -7.33 -11.42
N LEU A 72 26.84 -7.78 -11.04
CA LEU A 72 26.62 -8.60 -9.86
C LEU A 72 27.35 -9.95 -9.95
N ALA A 73 27.26 -10.63 -11.10
CA ALA A 73 27.95 -11.91 -11.32
C ALA A 73 29.48 -11.75 -11.22
N ALA A 74 30.05 -10.73 -11.84
CA ALA A 74 31.48 -10.42 -11.75
C ALA A 74 31.92 -10.07 -10.32
N PHE A 75 31.08 -9.34 -9.57
CA PHE A 75 31.34 -9.05 -8.16
C PHE A 75 31.37 -10.33 -7.32
N ILE A 76 30.37 -11.20 -7.46
CA ILE A 76 30.31 -12.46 -6.72
C ILE A 76 31.51 -13.36 -7.05
N GLN A 77 31.88 -13.46 -8.32
CA GLN A 77 33.04 -14.24 -8.76
C GLN A 77 34.35 -13.73 -8.15
N SER A 78 34.53 -12.41 -8.08
CA SER A 78 35.77 -11.80 -7.59
C SER A 78 35.87 -11.72 -6.06
N LYS A 79 34.74 -11.55 -5.37
CA LYS A 79 34.70 -11.36 -3.90
C LYS A 79 34.27 -12.62 -3.15
N ASN A 80 33.79 -13.64 -3.83
CA ASN A 80 33.20 -14.86 -3.27
C ASN A 80 32.08 -14.57 -2.24
N MET A 81 31.34 -13.49 -2.45
CA MET A 81 30.22 -13.08 -1.61
C MET A 81 29.29 -12.15 -2.37
N ARG A 82 28.03 -12.04 -1.92
CA ARG A 82 27.10 -11.01 -2.40
C ARG A 82 27.51 -9.62 -1.89
N PRO A 83 27.22 -8.55 -2.65
CA PRO A 83 27.48 -7.20 -2.20
C PRO A 83 26.67 -6.87 -0.95
N ARG A 84 27.28 -6.14 -0.01
CA ARG A 84 26.60 -5.54 1.15
C ARG A 84 26.23 -4.08 0.91
N ALA A 85 26.70 -3.50 -0.19
CA ALA A 85 26.35 -2.16 -0.61
C ALA A 85 26.44 -2.02 -2.13
N VAL A 86 25.67 -1.08 -2.65
CA VAL A 86 25.60 -0.73 -4.06
C VAL A 86 25.85 0.76 -4.19
N GLN A 87 26.82 1.12 -5.00
CA GLN A 87 27.07 2.50 -5.38
C GLN A 87 26.49 2.72 -6.78
N ILE A 88 25.65 3.74 -6.93
CA ILE A 88 25.04 4.11 -8.20
C ILE A 88 25.58 5.49 -8.60
N GLY A 89 26.44 5.50 -9.62
CA GLY A 89 27.21 6.68 -9.99
C GLY A 89 28.10 7.19 -8.85
N GLU A 90 28.36 8.49 -8.83
CA GLU A 90 29.06 9.17 -7.72
C GLU A 90 28.09 9.69 -6.64
N GLN A 91 26.79 9.51 -6.86
CA GLN A 91 25.74 10.31 -6.23
C GLN A 91 25.03 9.59 -5.07
N ALA A 92 25.04 8.25 -5.06
CA ALA A 92 24.33 7.48 -4.05
C ALA A 92 25.00 6.16 -3.72
N VAL A 93 25.08 5.87 -2.42
CA VAL A 93 25.46 4.57 -1.89
C VAL A 93 24.29 4.02 -1.09
N TYR A 94 23.92 2.78 -1.37
CA TYR A 94 22.87 2.04 -0.70
C TYR A 94 23.49 0.86 0.05
N GLU A 95 23.20 0.74 1.34
CA GLU A 95 23.49 -0.45 2.10
C GLU A 95 22.38 -1.48 1.88
N ILE A 96 22.79 -2.73 1.64
CA ILE A 96 21.88 -3.87 1.53
C ILE A 96 21.73 -4.45 2.93
N GLU A 97 20.52 -4.37 3.47
CA GLU A 97 20.23 -4.98 4.76
C GLU A 97 20.18 -6.50 4.68
N ASP A 98 20.80 -7.14 5.66
CA ASP A 98 20.64 -8.56 5.87
C ASP A 98 19.32 -8.84 6.61
N VAL A 99 18.33 -9.27 5.85
CA VAL A 99 16.99 -9.63 6.35
C VAL A 99 16.89 -11.10 6.77
N THR A 100 17.98 -11.86 6.70
CA THR A 100 17.98 -13.28 7.11
C THR A 100 17.85 -13.44 8.62
N ALA A 101 18.38 -12.48 9.40
CA ALA A 101 18.23 -12.44 10.86
C ALA A 101 16.78 -12.20 11.32
N THR A 102 15.92 -11.64 10.47
CA THR A 102 14.50 -11.37 10.74
C THR A 102 13.56 -12.34 10.03
N ALA A 103 14.08 -13.38 9.37
CA ALA A 103 13.35 -14.32 8.52
C ALA A 103 12.20 -15.10 9.20
N ALA A 104 12.09 -15.05 10.53
CA ALA A 104 10.96 -15.60 11.27
C ALA A 104 9.64 -14.84 10.99
N ALA A 105 9.69 -13.57 10.56
CA ALA A 105 8.50 -12.78 10.29
C ALA A 105 8.02 -12.93 8.83
N PRO A 106 6.73 -13.21 8.57
CA PRO A 106 6.23 -13.51 7.21
C PRO A 106 6.41 -12.40 6.16
N LEU A 107 6.64 -11.16 6.54
CA LEU A 107 6.86 -10.03 5.63
C LEU A 107 8.23 -9.36 5.87
N ALA A 108 9.18 -10.07 6.49
CA ALA A 108 10.53 -9.58 6.70
C ALA A 108 11.18 -9.11 5.38
N GLY A 109 11.70 -7.88 5.40
CA GLY A 109 12.35 -7.27 4.24
C GLY A 109 11.40 -6.82 3.13
N ARG A 110 10.07 -6.95 3.33
CA ARG A 110 9.08 -6.39 2.40
C ARG A 110 8.80 -4.93 2.70
N VAL A 111 8.55 -4.16 1.65
CA VAL A 111 8.21 -2.74 1.72
C VAL A 111 6.76 -2.55 1.28
N ALA A 112 5.96 -1.94 2.15
CA ALA A 112 4.57 -1.62 1.88
C ALA A 112 4.34 -0.11 1.79
N LEU A 113 3.45 0.32 0.90
CA LEU A 113 2.88 1.66 0.87
C LEU A 113 1.40 1.59 1.22
N VAL A 114 0.93 2.42 2.16
CA VAL A 114 -0.47 2.48 2.58
C VAL A 114 -1.01 3.88 2.33
N THR A 115 -2.07 4.02 1.52
CA THR A 115 -2.74 5.31 1.27
C THR A 115 -3.84 5.59 2.29
N GLY A 116 -4.06 6.84 2.67
CA GLY A 116 -5.02 7.18 3.72
C GLY A 116 -4.64 6.58 5.07
N ALA A 117 -3.33 6.52 5.36
CA ALA A 117 -2.77 5.85 6.52
C ALA A 117 -3.16 6.50 7.86
N ALA A 118 -3.54 7.79 7.86
CA ALA A 118 -3.92 8.49 9.08
C ALA A 118 -5.37 8.22 9.51
N GLY A 119 -6.18 7.54 8.67
CA GLY A 119 -7.51 7.09 9.04
C GLY A 119 -7.49 5.79 9.86
N ALA A 120 -8.59 5.49 10.56
CA ALA A 120 -8.72 4.30 11.42
C ALA A 120 -8.31 2.97 10.74
N ILE A 121 -8.82 2.69 9.53
CA ILE A 121 -8.43 1.47 8.81
C ILE A 121 -6.94 1.53 8.44
N GLY A 122 -6.48 2.64 7.87
CA GLY A 122 -5.08 2.86 7.51
C GLY A 122 -4.11 2.62 8.67
N HIS A 123 -4.42 3.14 9.85
CA HIS A 123 -3.63 2.95 11.07
C HIS A 123 -3.55 1.47 11.47
N GLY A 124 -4.68 0.75 11.46
CA GLY A 124 -4.72 -0.69 11.73
C GLY A 124 -3.94 -1.53 10.71
N LEU A 125 -3.98 -1.13 9.44
CA LEU A 125 -3.20 -1.75 8.36
C LEU A 125 -1.69 -1.55 8.57
N CYS A 126 -1.26 -0.32 8.86
CA CYS A 126 0.13 -0.02 9.20
C CYS A 126 0.61 -0.91 10.36
N ARG A 127 -0.16 -0.97 11.45
CA ARG A 127 0.17 -1.82 12.61
C ARG A 127 0.30 -3.29 12.22
N GLY A 128 -0.68 -3.85 11.51
CA GLY A 128 -0.65 -5.27 11.13
C GLY A 128 0.53 -5.64 10.23
N LEU A 129 0.91 -4.74 9.30
CA LEU A 129 2.06 -4.94 8.43
C LEU A 129 3.39 -4.85 9.20
N LEU A 130 3.54 -3.84 10.07
CA LEU A 130 4.73 -3.67 10.92
C LEU A 130 4.94 -4.88 11.84
N GLU A 131 3.88 -5.40 12.47
CA GLU A 131 3.92 -6.61 13.32
C GLU A 131 4.33 -7.87 12.56
N LYS A 132 4.23 -7.89 11.22
CA LYS A 132 4.73 -8.98 10.36
C LYS A 132 6.12 -8.73 9.79
N GLY A 133 6.83 -7.72 10.29
CA GLY A 133 8.20 -7.39 9.90
C GLY A 133 8.32 -6.59 8.61
N CYS A 134 7.19 -6.05 8.12
CA CYS A 134 7.18 -5.21 6.93
C CYS A 134 7.69 -3.81 7.27
N ARG A 135 8.33 -3.15 6.30
CA ARG A 135 8.58 -1.71 6.33
C ARG A 135 7.39 -0.99 5.72
N VAL A 136 6.89 0.05 6.36
CA VAL A 136 5.65 0.72 5.97
C VAL A 136 5.88 2.19 5.66
N ALA A 137 5.60 2.59 4.43
CA ALA A 137 5.43 3.97 4.03
C ALA A 137 3.95 4.35 4.22
N ALA A 138 3.68 5.08 5.28
CA ALA A 138 2.38 5.71 5.50
C ALA A 138 2.25 6.95 4.61
N THR A 139 1.18 7.01 3.84
CA THR A 139 0.86 8.16 2.99
C THR A 139 -0.53 8.68 3.32
N ASP A 140 -0.64 9.99 3.41
CA ASP A 140 -1.88 10.74 3.57
C ASP A 140 -1.65 12.19 3.12
N LEU A 141 -2.70 13.01 3.15
CA LEU A 141 -2.56 14.44 2.94
C LEU A 141 -1.51 15.04 3.92
N PRO A 142 -0.75 16.06 3.49
CA PRO A 142 0.21 16.73 4.37
C PRO A 142 -0.50 17.32 5.60
N GLY A 143 0.07 17.08 6.78
CA GLY A 143 -0.42 17.68 8.03
C GLY A 143 -0.18 16.83 9.27
N ASP A 144 -0.70 17.30 10.39
CA ASP A 144 -0.46 16.74 11.73
C ASP A 144 -0.96 15.30 11.87
N ALA A 145 -2.05 14.94 11.18
CA ALA A 145 -2.59 13.59 11.26
C ALA A 145 -1.60 12.51 10.76
N LEU A 146 -0.88 12.80 9.67
CA LEU A 146 0.14 11.90 9.14
C LEU A 146 1.36 11.86 10.07
N THR A 147 1.80 13.03 10.56
CA THR A 147 2.92 13.12 11.50
C THR A 147 2.62 12.32 12.78
N ALA A 148 1.48 12.55 13.41
CA ALA A 148 1.05 11.85 14.61
C ALA A 148 0.91 10.33 14.37
N THR A 149 0.45 9.93 13.19
CA THR A 149 0.37 8.51 12.81
C THR A 149 1.76 7.88 12.84
N VAL A 150 2.76 8.46 12.17
CA VAL A 150 4.14 7.95 12.14
C VAL A 150 4.76 7.94 13.54
N GLU A 151 4.59 9.01 14.31
CA GLU A 151 5.10 9.13 15.67
C GLU A 151 4.52 8.08 16.61
N SER A 152 3.23 7.74 16.45
CA SER A 152 2.56 6.71 17.26
C SER A 152 3.19 5.32 17.13
N PHE A 153 3.85 5.04 16.01
CA PHE A 153 4.53 3.77 15.76
C PHE A 153 6.05 3.83 16.00
N GLY A 154 6.64 5.03 16.00
CA GLY A 154 8.09 5.21 16.06
C GLY A 154 8.75 4.60 17.30
N ARG A 155 8.05 4.54 18.45
CA ARG A 155 8.58 3.92 19.68
C ARG A 155 8.67 2.38 19.58
N GLU A 156 7.72 1.76 18.90
CA GLU A 156 7.57 0.29 18.84
C GLU A 156 8.30 -0.29 17.63
N PHE A 157 8.27 0.39 16.48
CA PHE A 157 8.76 -0.12 15.21
C PHE A 157 9.93 0.66 14.60
N GLN A 158 10.43 1.70 15.29
CA GLN A 158 11.63 2.47 14.92
C GLN A 158 11.66 2.84 13.42
N ASP A 159 12.73 2.50 12.72
CA ASP A 159 12.99 2.82 11.31
C ASP A 159 12.16 1.99 10.30
N ASN A 160 11.25 1.14 10.76
CA ASN A 160 10.38 0.37 9.87
C ASN A 160 9.17 1.17 9.39
N MET A 161 9.00 2.42 9.83
CA MET A 161 7.94 3.28 9.33
C MET A 161 8.45 4.66 8.89
N ILE A 162 7.97 5.11 7.74
CA ILE A 162 8.18 6.47 7.24
C ILE A 162 6.83 7.07 6.84
N GLY A 163 6.70 8.38 7.00
CA GLY A 163 5.57 9.14 6.44
C GLY A 163 5.98 9.85 5.16
N ILE A 164 5.15 9.76 4.13
CA ILE A 164 5.32 10.45 2.85
C ILE A 164 4.03 11.22 2.57
N PRO A 165 4.01 12.56 2.67
CA PRO A 165 2.84 13.36 2.32
C PRO A 165 2.45 13.14 0.86
N MET A 166 1.21 12.78 0.59
CA MET A 166 0.75 12.44 -0.75
C MET A 166 -0.76 12.68 -0.89
N ASP A 167 -1.13 13.49 -1.87
CA ASP A 167 -2.50 13.57 -2.35
C ASP A 167 -2.70 12.58 -3.50
N VAL A 168 -3.59 11.60 -3.31
CA VAL A 168 -3.91 10.60 -4.33
C VAL A 168 -4.54 11.21 -5.58
N THR A 169 -5.17 12.38 -5.48
CA THR A 169 -5.77 13.05 -6.65
C THR A 169 -4.75 13.79 -7.51
N ALA A 170 -3.49 13.85 -7.09
CA ALA A 170 -2.40 14.50 -7.82
C ALA A 170 -1.47 13.43 -8.43
N PRO A 171 -1.58 13.09 -9.73
CA PRO A 171 -0.78 12.04 -10.35
C PRO A 171 0.74 12.24 -10.19
N GLU A 172 1.20 13.49 -10.23
CA GLU A 172 2.61 13.83 -10.02
C GLU A 172 3.05 13.59 -8.57
N GLY A 173 2.19 13.92 -7.61
CA GLY A 173 2.42 13.65 -6.19
C GLY A 173 2.50 12.15 -5.90
N VAL A 174 1.65 11.34 -6.53
CA VAL A 174 1.70 9.87 -6.43
C VAL A 174 3.02 9.33 -6.98
N ARG A 175 3.41 9.74 -8.20
CA ARG A 175 4.71 9.36 -8.79
C ARG A 175 5.89 9.75 -7.89
N ALA A 176 5.86 10.97 -7.35
CA ALA A 176 6.90 11.49 -6.47
C ALA A 176 7.01 10.69 -5.16
N ALA A 177 5.87 10.27 -4.58
CA ALA A 177 5.84 9.49 -3.36
C ALA A 177 6.43 8.08 -3.56
N PHE A 178 6.11 7.40 -4.66
CA PHE A 178 6.72 6.12 -4.99
C PHE A 178 8.23 6.25 -5.27
N ALA A 179 8.65 7.30 -5.97
CA ALA A 179 10.06 7.57 -6.18
C ALA A 179 10.80 7.83 -4.86
N ALA A 180 10.20 8.59 -3.93
CA ALA A 180 10.76 8.84 -2.60
C ALA A 180 10.89 7.56 -1.79
N LEU A 181 9.88 6.69 -1.85
CA LEU A 181 9.92 5.35 -1.25
C LEU A 181 11.06 4.50 -1.83
N ALA A 182 11.21 4.50 -3.16
CA ALA A 182 12.27 3.77 -3.83
C ALA A 182 13.66 4.29 -3.44
N LEU A 183 13.86 5.61 -3.34
CA LEU A 183 15.11 6.20 -2.89
C LEU A 183 15.39 5.92 -1.39
N ALA A 184 14.37 5.66 -0.59
CA ALA A 184 14.53 5.38 0.84
C ALA A 184 14.87 3.90 1.12
N TRP A 185 14.15 2.98 0.47
CA TRP A 185 14.19 1.54 0.78
C TRP A 185 14.43 0.63 -0.43
N GLY A 186 14.66 1.20 -1.60
CA GLY A 186 14.96 0.48 -2.83
C GLY A 186 13.76 0.24 -3.74
N GLY A 187 12.53 0.27 -3.20
CA GLY A 187 11.32 -0.01 -3.96
C GLY A 187 10.11 -0.32 -3.09
N VAL A 188 9.12 -1.00 -3.66
CA VAL A 188 7.85 -1.38 -3.02
C VAL A 188 7.46 -2.80 -3.40
N ASP A 189 6.89 -3.58 -2.48
CA ASP A 189 6.40 -4.95 -2.73
C ASP A 189 4.90 -5.07 -2.55
N LEU A 190 4.34 -4.26 -1.65
CA LEU A 190 2.93 -4.28 -1.28
C LEU A 190 2.34 -2.88 -1.36
N VAL A 191 1.23 -2.72 -2.07
CA VAL A 191 0.52 -1.43 -2.13
C VAL A 191 -0.89 -1.61 -1.61
N ILE A 192 -1.23 -0.92 -0.53
CA ILE A 192 -2.58 -0.90 0.04
C ILE A 192 -3.29 0.38 -0.40
N VAL A 193 -4.22 0.22 -1.34
CA VAL A 193 -5.06 1.32 -1.82
C VAL A 193 -6.22 1.48 -0.84
N ASN A 194 -6.06 2.36 0.13
CA ASN A 194 -7.02 2.53 1.24
C ASN A 194 -7.67 3.91 1.30
N ALA A 195 -7.04 4.95 0.75
CA ALA A 195 -7.61 6.30 0.72
C ALA A 195 -9.02 6.32 0.14
N GLY A 196 -9.92 7.06 0.79
CA GLY A 196 -11.28 7.24 0.33
C GLY A 196 -12.12 8.11 1.27
N ILE A 197 -13.14 8.75 0.70
CA ILE A 197 -14.05 9.65 1.41
C ILE A 197 -15.51 9.28 1.14
N ALA A 198 -16.41 9.68 2.03
CA ALA A 198 -17.85 9.48 1.90
C ALA A 198 -18.60 10.80 1.97
N HIS A 199 -19.83 10.79 1.46
CA HIS A 199 -20.78 11.89 1.53
C HIS A 199 -22.19 11.31 1.65
N VAL A 200 -23.03 11.91 2.50
CA VAL A 200 -24.41 11.46 2.77
C VAL A 200 -25.37 12.41 2.08
N ALA A 201 -26.09 11.91 1.07
CA ALA A 201 -27.14 12.66 0.39
C ALA A 201 -28.14 11.71 -0.30
N GLY A 202 -29.42 12.10 -0.34
CA GLY A 202 -30.38 11.51 -1.29
C GLY A 202 -29.96 11.81 -2.74
N LEU A 203 -30.42 11.01 -3.71
CA LEU A 203 -30.06 11.24 -5.13
C LEU A 203 -30.65 12.56 -5.66
N ASP A 204 -31.82 12.93 -5.17
CA ASP A 204 -32.54 14.18 -5.42
C ASP A 204 -31.92 15.40 -4.74
N GLU A 205 -31.09 15.19 -3.72
CA GLU A 205 -30.40 16.24 -2.94
C GLU A 205 -28.90 16.35 -3.30
N LEU A 206 -28.34 15.33 -3.95
CA LEU A 206 -26.91 15.21 -4.23
C LEU A 206 -26.47 16.28 -5.23
N GLN A 207 -25.57 17.16 -4.77
CA GLN A 207 -24.95 18.14 -5.65
C GLN A 207 -23.89 17.47 -6.51
N LEU A 208 -23.84 17.84 -7.79
CA LEU A 208 -22.85 17.30 -8.73
C LEU A 208 -21.41 17.55 -8.24
N ALA A 209 -21.16 18.71 -7.64
CA ALA A 209 -19.84 19.05 -7.11
C ALA A 209 -19.38 18.10 -5.98
N ASP A 210 -20.30 17.64 -5.13
CA ASP A 210 -20.02 16.67 -4.07
C ASP A 210 -19.72 15.29 -4.66
N PHE A 211 -20.49 14.88 -5.68
CA PHE A 211 -20.21 13.64 -6.41
C PHE A 211 -18.82 13.68 -7.07
N GLN A 212 -18.49 14.76 -7.78
CA GLN A 212 -17.20 14.94 -8.43
C GLN A 212 -16.03 14.96 -7.43
N ARG A 213 -16.24 15.49 -6.21
CA ARG A 213 -15.24 15.41 -5.14
C ARG A 213 -14.97 13.96 -4.75
N LEU A 214 -16.02 13.13 -4.62
CA LEU A 214 -15.87 11.71 -4.34
C LEU A 214 -15.20 10.98 -5.50
N GLU A 215 -15.52 11.34 -6.75
CA GLU A 215 -14.91 10.75 -7.94
C GLU A 215 -13.40 11.00 -7.97
N ARG A 216 -12.95 12.24 -7.77
CA ARG A 216 -11.52 12.60 -7.73
C ARG A 216 -10.74 11.77 -6.71
N VAL A 217 -11.27 11.60 -5.50
CA VAL A 217 -10.57 10.85 -4.45
C VAL A 217 -10.71 9.34 -4.63
N ASN A 218 -11.94 8.83 -4.72
CA ASN A 218 -12.20 7.39 -4.69
C ASN A 218 -11.87 6.71 -6.02
N VAL A 219 -12.09 7.38 -7.17
CA VAL A 219 -11.90 6.79 -8.50
C VAL A 219 -10.55 7.20 -9.08
N GLU A 220 -10.32 8.50 -9.32
CA GLU A 220 -9.06 8.96 -9.91
C GLU A 220 -7.88 8.67 -8.98
N GLY A 221 -8.03 8.88 -7.68
CA GLY A 221 -6.99 8.53 -6.70
C GLY A 221 -6.65 7.04 -6.67
N THR A 222 -7.66 6.16 -6.82
CA THR A 222 -7.44 4.72 -6.99
C THR A 222 -6.70 4.43 -8.29
N LEU A 223 -7.16 5.01 -9.41
CA LEU A 223 -6.53 4.83 -10.73
C LEU A 223 -5.05 5.25 -10.70
N ASN A 224 -4.76 6.44 -10.18
CA ASN A 224 -3.40 6.99 -10.07
C ASN A 224 -2.49 6.06 -9.26
N THR A 225 -2.98 5.57 -8.12
CA THR A 225 -2.22 4.68 -7.23
C THR A 225 -2.00 3.30 -7.89
N LEU A 226 -3.02 2.72 -8.53
CA LEU A 226 -2.91 1.44 -9.23
C LEU A 226 -1.94 1.52 -10.42
N ALA A 227 -2.04 2.58 -11.21
CA ALA A 227 -1.16 2.80 -12.36
C ALA A 227 0.30 2.90 -11.92
N GLU A 228 0.59 3.67 -10.87
CA GLU A 228 1.95 3.83 -10.37
C GLU A 228 2.48 2.56 -9.70
N ALA A 229 1.65 1.85 -8.92
CA ALA A 229 1.99 0.55 -8.37
C ALA A 229 2.37 -0.45 -9.48
N GLY A 230 1.58 -0.53 -10.55
CA GLY A 230 1.88 -1.38 -11.70
C GLY A 230 3.22 -1.04 -12.34
N ARG A 231 3.52 0.25 -12.56
CA ARG A 231 4.82 0.69 -13.13
C ARG A 231 6.00 0.24 -12.26
N TRP A 232 5.94 0.48 -10.95
CA TRP A 232 7.06 0.13 -10.05
C TRP A 232 7.25 -1.38 -9.89
N LEU A 233 6.17 -2.14 -9.74
CA LEU A 233 6.26 -3.60 -9.58
C LEU A 233 6.77 -4.26 -10.87
N LYS A 234 6.31 -3.82 -12.05
CA LYS A 234 6.85 -4.27 -13.36
C LYS A 234 8.33 -3.89 -13.50
N ARG A 235 8.70 -2.66 -13.15
CA ARG A 235 10.09 -2.18 -13.16
C ARG A 235 11.01 -2.99 -12.26
N GLN A 236 10.53 -3.45 -11.11
CA GLN A 236 11.33 -4.32 -10.24
C GLN A 236 11.42 -5.73 -10.81
N GLY A 237 10.36 -6.24 -11.43
CA GLY A 237 10.37 -7.53 -12.12
C GLY A 237 10.49 -8.74 -11.19
N ILE A 238 9.94 -8.62 -9.98
CA ILE A 238 10.00 -9.65 -8.92
C ILE A 238 8.62 -10.00 -8.37
N GLY A 239 7.55 -9.66 -9.10
CA GLY A 239 6.17 -9.77 -8.65
C GLY A 239 5.79 -8.69 -7.63
N GLY A 240 4.64 -8.88 -6.98
CA GLY A 240 4.16 -8.01 -5.92
C GLY A 240 2.70 -8.24 -5.55
N ASP A 241 2.20 -7.41 -4.64
CA ASP A 241 0.82 -7.49 -4.16
C ASP A 241 0.20 -6.09 -4.09
N VAL A 242 -1.01 -5.96 -4.61
CA VAL A 242 -1.83 -4.76 -4.48
C VAL A 242 -3.14 -5.16 -3.83
N ILE A 243 -3.54 -4.45 -2.78
CA ILE A 243 -4.78 -4.75 -2.07
C ILE A 243 -5.59 -3.47 -1.95
N LEU A 244 -6.77 -3.47 -2.57
CA LEU A 244 -7.73 -2.38 -2.46
C LEU A 244 -8.62 -2.61 -1.24
N ILE A 245 -8.69 -1.62 -0.35
CA ILE A 245 -9.74 -1.56 0.66
C ILE A 245 -11.01 -1.08 -0.05
N SER A 246 -11.85 -2.04 -0.40
CA SER A 246 -13.16 -1.86 -0.99
C SER A 246 -14.17 -1.55 0.12
N THR A 247 -15.41 -2.02 -0.02
CA THR A 247 -16.47 -1.82 0.97
C THR A 247 -17.59 -2.81 0.72
N LYS A 248 -18.34 -3.18 1.77
CA LYS A 248 -19.60 -3.91 1.59
C LYS A 248 -20.57 -3.23 0.63
N ASN A 249 -20.48 -1.90 0.45
CA ASN A 249 -21.43 -1.15 -0.39
C ASN A 249 -21.30 -1.46 -1.89
N VAL A 250 -20.23 -2.11 -2.32
CA VAL A 250 -20.12 -2.63 -3.70
C VAL A 250 -21.16 -3.71 -3.95
N PHE A 251 -21.42 -4.57 -2.96
CA PHE A 251 -22.39 -5.66 -3.05
C PHE A 251 -23.77 -5.30 -2.47
N ALA A 252 -23.78 -4.51 -1.39
CA ALA A 252 -24.97 -4.10 -0.65
C ALA A 252 -24.98 -2.59 -0.37
N PRO A 253 -25.30 -1.75 -1.37
CA PRO A 253 -25.36 -0.30 -1.20
C PRO A 253 -26.47 0.10 -0.23
N GLY A 254 -26.27 1.20 0.48
CA GLY A 254 -27.27 1.76 1.40
C GLY A 254 -27.94 3.01 0.86
N ALA A 255 -29.20 3.23 1.24
CA ALA A 255 -29.89 4.50 0.97
C ALA A 255 -29.08 5.70 1.52
N ARG A 256 -29.15 6.81 0.78
CA ARG A 256 -28.42 8.07 0.99
C ARG A 256 -26.88 7.95 0.92
N PHE A 257 -26.39 6.87 0.32
CA PHE A 257 -24.96 6.56 0.17
C PHE A 257 -24.59 6.28 -1.30
N GLY A 258 -25.40 6.78 -2.24
CA GLY A 258 -25.29 6.50 -3.68
C GLY A 258 -23.95 6.93 -4.27
N ALA A 259 -23.52 8.18 -4.02
CA ALA A 259 -22.25 8.71 -4.51
C ALA A 259 -21.04 7.88 -4.03
N TYR A 260 -21.00 7.55 -2.74
CA TYR A 260 -19.95 6.69 -2.18
C TYR A 260 -19.98 5.29 -2.80
N SER A 261 -21.15 4.67 -2.88
CA SER A 261 -21.30 3.31 -3.40
C SER A 261 -20.89 3.22 -4.87
N ALA A 262 -21.34 4.17 -5.70
CA ALA A 262 -20.99 4.24 -7.12
C ALA A 262 -19.48 4.44 -7.33
N THR A 263 -18.87 5.41 -6.64
CA THR A 263 -17.43 5.68 -6.78
C THR A 263 -16.56 4.55 -6.23
N LYS A 264 -16.95 3.89 -5.14
CA LYS A 264 -16.23 2.70 -4.64
C LYS A 264 -16.45 1.45 -5.51
N ALA A 265 -17.59 1.32 -6.20
CA ALA A 265 -17.80 0.28 -7.19
C ALA A 265 -16.89 0.49 -8.42
N ALA A 266 -16.74 1.73 -8.89
CA ALA A 266 -15.77 2.07 -9.95
C ALA A 266 -14.33 1.75 -9.52
N ALA A 267 -13.92 2.15 -8.31
CA ALA A 267 -12.61 1.81 -7.75
C ALA A 267 -12.38 0.28 -7.65
N HIS A 268 -13.39 -0.46 -7.20
CA HIS A 268 -13.37 -1.92 -7.15
C HIS A 268 -13.19 -2.53 -8.53
N GLN A 269 -13.91 -2.04 -9.53
CA GLN A 269 -13.78 -2.54 -10.90
C GLN A 269 -12.41 -2.22 -11.50
N LEU A 270 -11.82 -1.06 -11.22
CA LEU A 270 -10.44 -0.75 -11.62
C LEU A 270 -9.43 -1.75 -11.03
N ALA A 271 -9.59 -2.14 -9.77
CA ALA A 271 -8.74 -3.16 -9.16
C ALA A 271 -8.91 -4.55 -9.82
N ARG A 272 -10.13 -4.91 -10.25
CA ARG A 272 -10.37 -6.15 -11.02
C ARG A 272 -9.69 -6.11 -12.38
N ILE A 273 -9.71 -4.98 -13.07
CA ILE A 273 -8.97 -4.80 -14.33
C ILE A 273 -7.47 -4.91 -14.08
N ALA A 274 -6.94 -4.25 -13.05
CA ALA A 274 -5.53 -4.36 -12.68
C ALA A 274 -5.13 -5.81 -12.34
N ALA A 275 -6.01 -6.60 -11.73
CA ALA A 275 -5.76 -8.03 -11.49
C ALA A 275 -5.52 -8.81 -12.78
N LEU A 276 -6.25 -8.48 -13.86
CA LEU A 276 -6.10 -9.13 -15.16
C LEU A 276 -4.82 -8.67 -15.86
N GLU A 277 -4.55 -7.37 -15.87
CA GLU A 277 -3.44 -6.76 -16.62
C GLU A 277 -2.07 -6.96 -15.96
N LEU A 278 -2.03 -7.23 -14.66
CA LEU A 278 -0.78 -7.35 -13.91
C LEU A 278 -0.40 -8.81 -13.59
N ALA A 279 -1.31 -9.77 -13.81
CA ALA A 279 -1.09 -11.18 -13.50
C ALA A 279 0.11 -11.79 -14.24
N GLU A 280 0.35 -11.41 -15.50
CA GLU A 280 1.50 -11.89 -16.29
C GLU A 280 2.86 -11.54 -15.68
N HIS A 281 2.89 -10.60 -14.74
CA HIS A 281 4.09 -10.14 -14.05
C HIS A 281 4.21 -10.66 -12.62
N ASP A 282 3.42 -11.68 -12.23
CA ASP A 282 3.32 -12.18 -10.84
C ASP A 282 2.91 -11.07 -9.84
N ILE A 283 2.08 -10.13 -10.29
CA ILE A 283 1.50 -9.09 -9.44
C ILE A 283 0.03 -9.44 -9.19
N ARG A 284 -0.30 -9.71 -7.93
CA ARG A 284 -1.67 -10.05 -7.54
C ARG A 284 -2.41 -8.80 -7.08
N VAL A 285 -3.67 -8.66 -7.49
CA VAL A 285 -4.52 -7.55 -7.07
C VAL A 285 -5.78 -8.12 -6.45
N ASN A 286 -6.02 -7.86 -5.17
CA ASN A 286 -7.18 -8.37 -4.45
C ASN A 286 -7.93 -7.23 -3.72
N MET A 287 -9.16 -7.51 -3.30
CA MET A 287 -10.01 -6.56 -2.60
C MET A 287 -10.34 -7.08 -1.20
N VAL A 288 -10.39 -6.17 -0.23
CA VAL A 288 -10.95 -6.43 1.10
C VAL A 288 -12.17 -5.55 1.26
N ALA A 289 -13.33 -6.12 1.58
CA ALA A 289 -14.60 -5.42 1.68
C ALA A 289 -15.07 -5.32 3.14
N PRO A 290 -14.59 -4.31 3.90
CA PRO A 290 -15.00 -4.13 5.27
C PRO A 290 -16.39 -3.50 5.39
N ASP A 291 -16.95 -3.68 6.58
CA ASP A 291 -18.12 -2.96 7.05
C ASP A 291 -17.87 -2.33 8.43
N ALA A 292 -18.48 -1.18 8.69
CA ALA A 292 -18.64 -0.62 10.04
C ALA A 292 -17.40 -0.59 10.95
N VAL A 293 -16.24 -0.16 10.42
CA VAL A 293 -15.04 0.08 11.22
C VAL A 293 -15.05 1.51 11.76
N PHE A 294 -15.37 1.68 13.04
CA PHE A 294 -15.52 2.98 13.70
C PHE A 294 -14.18 3.59 14.19
N SER A 295 -13.21 2.76 14.56
CA SER A 295 -11.92 3.22 15.10
C SER A 295 -10.80 2.18 15.00
N ALA A 296 -9.57 2.61 15.28
CA ALA A 296 -8.41 1.78 15.57
C ALA A 296 -7.72 2.32 16.83
N GLY A 297 -8.02 1.70 17.98
CA GLY A 297 -7.63 2.28 19.28
C GLY A 297 -8.23 3.67 19.43
N GLU A 298 -7.38 4.68 19.66
CA GLU A 298 -7.79 6.08 19.81
C GLU A 298 -8.06 6.79 18.48
N VAL A 299 -7.63 6.21 17.35
CA VAL A 299 -7.83 6.81 16.02
C VAL A 299 -9.27 6.58 15.56
N ARG A 300 -10.07 7.64 15.54
CA ARG A 300 -11.46 7.62 15.05
C ARG A 300 -11.52 7.61 13.53
N SER A 301 -12.55 6.98 12.97
CA SER A 301 -12.77 6.96 11.52
C SER A 301 -13.32 8.29 11.02
N GLY A 302 -12.58 8.96 10.13
CA GLY A 302 -13.06 10.19 9.47
C GLY A 302 -14.34 9.99 8.65
N LEU A 303 -14.52 8.80 8.07
CA LEU A 303 -15.77 8.41 7.40
C LEU A 303 -16.93 8.42 8.39
N TRP A 304 -16.79 7.80 9.56
CA TRP A 304 -17.86 7.79 10.57
C TRP A 304 -18.06 9.13 11.27
N ALA A 305 -17.03 9.97 11.38
CA ALA A 305 -17.20 11.35 11.83
C ALA A 305 -18.13 12.14 10.89
N THR A 306 -18.11 11.85 9.59
CA THR A 306 -18.99 12.48 8.59
C THR A 306 -20.38 11.83 8.56
N VAL A 307 -20.44 10.50 8.65
CA VAL A 307 -21.66 9.73 8.35
C VAL A 307 -22.47 9.41 9.61
N GLY A 308 -21.80 9.26 10.75
CA GLY A 308 -22.36 8.87 12.03
C GLY A 308 -23.50 9.78 12.51
N PRO A 309 -23.33 11.12 12.52
CA PRO A 309 -24.37 12.05 13.00
C PRO A 309 -25.73 11.86 12.33
N ASP A 310 -25.78 11.76 11.00
CA ASP A 310 -27.02 11.55 10.27
C ASP A 310 -27.64 10.18 10.55
N ARG A 311 -26.79 9.14 10.67
CA ARG A 311 -27.26 7.78 10.97
C ARG A 311 -27.82 7.66 12.38
N MET A 312 -27.18 8.32 13.34
CA MET A 312 -27.65 8.48 14.74
C MET A 312 -29.01 9.18 14.77
N LYS A 313 -29.11 10.36 14.15
CA LYS A 313 -30.36 11.14 14.07
C LYS A 313 -31.49 10.34 13.43
N ALA A 314 -31.24 9.70 12.30
CA ALA A 314 -32.25 8.93 11.56
C ALA A 314 -32.75 7.69 12.32
N ARG A 315 -32.05 7.25 13.38
CA ARG A 315 -32.39 6.05 14.16
C ARG A 315 -32.71 6.35 15.63
N GLY A 316 -32.57 7.59 16.07
CA GLY A 316 -32.67 7.95 17.49
C GLY A 316 -31.61 7.24 18.35
N LEU A 317 -30.39 7.06 17.83
CA LEU A 317 -29.29 6.40 18.53
C LEU A 317 -28.20 7.40 18.89
N ASP A 318 -27.45 7.10 19.95
CA ASP A 318 -26.16 7.72 20.24
C ASP A 318 -25.02 6.93 19.57
N GLU A 319 -23.76 7.29 19.83
CA GLU A 319 -22.60 6.65 19.19
C GLU A 319 -22.51 5.16 19.56
N ALA A 320 -22.68 4.84 20.85
CA ALA A 320 -22.65 3.46 21.34
C ALA A 320 -23.80 2.62 20.76
N GLY A 321 -25.01 3.18 20.72
CA GLY A 321 -26.18 2.56 20.11
C GLY A 321 -26.00 2.36 18.61
N LEU A 322 -25.32 3.29 17.92
CA LEU A 322 -25.00 3.13 16.50
C LEU A 322 -24.03 1.96 16.28
N GLU A 323 -22.94 1.88 17.03
CA GLU A 323 -22.01 0.75 16.94
C GLU A 323 -22.71 -0.59 17.24
N GLU A 324 -23.57 -0.61 18.25
CA GLU A 324 -24.37 -1.79 18.61
C GLU A 324 -25.35 -2.19 17.51
N TYR A 325 -25.98 -1.21 16.85
CA TYR A 325 -26.84 -1.45 15.70
C TYR A 325 -26.06 -2.11 14.54
N TYR A 326 -24.86 -1.62 14.22
CA TYR A 326 -24.04 -2.21 13.15
C TYR A 326 -23.49 -3.59 13.52
N ARG A 327 -23.23 -3.86 14.81
CA ARG A 327 -22.91 -5.19 15.30
C ARG A 327 -24.10 -6.14 15.16
N SER A 328 -25.28 -5.71 15.61
CA SER A 328 -26.47 -6.57 15.70
C SER A 328 -27.08 -6.93 14.36
N ARG A 329 -26.82 -6.18 13.28
CA ARG A 329 -27.34 -6.51 11.94
C ARG A 329 -26.55 -7.60 11.20
N ASN A 330 -25.30 -7.85 11.55
CA ASN A 330 -24.53 -8.92 10.91
C ASN A 330 -24.86 -10.29 11.54
N LEU A 331 -24.56 -11.40 10.85
CA LEU A 331 -24.95 -12.74 11.28
C LEU A 331 -24.19 -13.19 12.54
N LEU A 332 -22.90 -12.85 12.64
CA LEU A 332 -22.06 -13.25 13.77
C LEU A 332 -22.28 -12.39 15.02
N LYS A 333 -23.08 -11.32 14.94
CA LYS A 333 -23.20 -10.30 16.00
C LYS A 333 -21.84 -9.78 16.45
N ALA A 334 -20.90 -9.70 15.52
CA ALA A 334 -19.50 -9.41 15.79
C ALA A 334 -19.17 -7.96 15.49
N ARG A 335 -18.29 -7.36 16.29
CA ARG A 335 -17.70 -6.06 15.98
C ARG A 335 -16.66 -6.24 14.88
N VAL A 336 -16.71 -5.39 13.87
CA VAL A 336 -15.69 -5.33 12.82
C VAL A 336 -14.67 -4.26 13.19
N THR A 337 -13.39 -4.59 13.17
CA THR A 337 -12.31 -3.71 13.64
C THR A 337 -11.26 -3.53 12.56
N ALA A 338 -10.46 -2.46 12.66
CA ALA A 338 -9.31 -2.27 11.76
C ALA A 338 -8.32 -3.44 11.82
N ARG A 339 -8.22 -4.13 12.96
CA ARG A 339 -7.44 -5.38 13.11
C ARG A 339 -7.99 -6.50 12.22
N HIS A 340 -9.31 -6.68 12.15
CA HIS A 340 -9.90 -7.68 11.26
C HIS A 340 -9.60 -7.36 9.79
N VAL A 341 -9.65 -6.08 9.40
CA VAL A 341 -9.27 -5.64 8.04
C VAL A 341 -7.79 -5.92 7.77
N ALA A 342 -6.90 -5.62 8.72
CA ALA A 342 -5.48 -5.93 8.62
C ALA A 342 -5.22 -7.43 8.46
N ASN A 343 -5.95 -8.29 9.19
CA ASN A 343 -5.82 -9.74 9.05
C ASN A 343 -6.21 -10.23 7.63
N ALA A 344 -7.26 -9.66 7.05
CA ALA A 344 -7.67 -9.95 5.67
C ALA A 344 -6.63 -9.47 4.65
N VAL A 345 -6.03 -8.29 4.85
CA VAL A 345 -4.91 -7.81 4.05
C VAL A 345 -3.70 -8.75 4.17
N LEU A 346 -3.38 -9.19 5.38
CA LEU A 346 -2.27 -10.11 5.64
C LEU A 346 -2.49 -11.48 5.01
N PHE A 347 -3.74 -12.00 4.99
CA PHE A 347 -4.06 -13.24 4.29
C PHE A 347 -3.61 -13.19 2.83
N PHE A 348 -3.94 -12.10 2.12
CA PHE A 348 -3.43 -11.91 0.78
C PHE A 348 -1.92 -11.66 0.78
N ALA A 349 -1.40 -10.65 1.48
CA ALA A 349 0.02 -10.25 1.42
C ALA A 349 1.02 -11.38 1.79
N THR A 350 0.60 -12.35 2.60
CA THR A 350 1.43 -13.51 2.96
C THR A 350 1.48 -14.61 1.90
N ARG A 351 0.71 -14.46 0.80
CA ARG A 351 0.65 -15.38 -0.35
C ARG A 351 0.40 -16.84 0.06
N GLN A 352 -0.52 -17.06 1.01
CA GLN A 352 -0.87 -18.41 1.49
C GLN A 352 -1.68 -19.24 0.46
N THR A 353 -2.12 -18.62 -0.63
CA THR A 353 -2.94 -19.23 -1.68
C THR A 353 -2.72 -18.48 -3.01
N PRO A 354 -2.74 -19.18 -4.16
CA PRO A 354 -2.58 -18.58 -5.49
C PRO A 354 -3.85 -17.82 -5.92
N THR A 355 -4.11 -16.68 -5.28
CA THR A 355 -5.35 -15.91 -5.46
C THR A 355 -5.09 -14.47 -5.92
N THR A 356 -5.76 -14.07 -7.01
CA THR A 356 -5.83 -12.70 -7.54
C THR A 356 -7.25 -12.41 -8.01
N GLY A 357 -7.67 -11.14 -8.02
CA GLY A 357 -9.01 -10.70 -8.41
C GLY A 357 -10.12 -11.03 -7.41
N ALA A 358 -9.78 -11.60 -6.24
CA ALA A 358 -10.75 -12.01 -5.24
C ALA A 358 -11.15 -10.85 -4.32
N THR A 359 -12.37 -10.93 -3.78
CA THR A 359 -12.82 -10.03 -2.71
C THR A 359 -13.04 -10.81 -1.43
N LEU A 360 -12.41 -10.38 -0.34
CA LEU A 360 -12.62 -10.96 0.99
C LEU A 360 -13.51 -10.03 1.82
N PRO A 361 -14.75 -10.43 2.15
CA PRO A 361 -15.62 -9.67 3.05
C PRO A 361 -15.09 -9.68 4.48
N VAL A 362 -15.18 -8.53 5.16
CA VAL A 362 -14.86 -8.35 6.58
C VAL A 362 -16.01 -7.61 7.23
N ASP A 363 -17.14 -8.30 7.41
CA ASP A 363 -18.44 -7.66 7.68
C ASP A 363 -19.30 -8.38 8.74
N GLY A 364 -18.77 -9.42 9.39
CA GLY A 364 -19.52 -10.25 10.33
C GLY A 364 -20.63 -11.09 9.67
N GLY A 365 -20.57 -11.21 8.33
CA GLY A 365 -21.51 -11.97 7.53
C GLY A 365 -22.79 -11.20 7.23
N LEU A 366 -22.71 -9.98 6.69
CA LEU A 366 -23.90 -9.18 6.44
C LEU A 366 -24.85 -9.85 5.42
N PRO A 367 -26.12 -10.16 5.77
CA PRO A 367 -27.03 -10.90 4.87
C PRO A 367 -27.25 -10.22 3.52
N ASP A 368 -27.43 -8.90 3.53
CA ASP A 368 -27.74 -8.11 2.33
C ASP A 368 -26.63 -8.10 1.28
N ALA A 369 -25.40 -8.51 1.66
CA ALA A 369 -24.25 -8.55 0.77
C ALA A 369 -24.05 -9.92 0.09
N ALA A 370 -24.91 -10.92 0.34
CA ALA A 370 -24.79 -12.23 -0.27
C ALA A 370 -25.34 -12.29 -1.72
N PRO A 371 -24.75 -13.09 -2.63
CA PRO A 371 -23.48 -13.81 -2.47
C PRO A 371 -22.29 -12.84 -2.50
N ARG A 372 -21.32 -13.10 -1.62
CA ARG A 372 -20.13 -12.27 -1.39
C ARG A 372 -18.86 -13.05 -1.61
#